data_AF-A0A3Q2ZWC4-F1
#
_entry.id   AF-A0A3Q2ZWC4-F1
#
_cell.length_a   1.000
_cell.length_b   1.000
_cell.length_c   1.000
_cell.angle_alpha   90.00
_cell.angle_beta   90.00
_cell.angle_gamma   90.00
#
_symmetry.space_group_name_H-M   'P 1'
#
loop_
_entity.id
_entity.type
_entity.pdbx_description
1 polymer ?
#
loop_
_entity_poly.entity_id
_entity_poly.type
_entity_poly.pdbx_seq_one_letter_code
_entity_poly.pdbx_strand_id
1 'polypeptide(L)'
;MYPVDLPPVEDTELMSASELYLSSLNATPCNNKWFESSQTSKVAITTANIRPLRLFEDNHPACEVLALHPPEDPSQVVALYLHDKWWRLDNVLRTSSKSRSGLVSAQSIIERLIVFLLSQVAERPSPPEQVLFSLHPRSESCKVLWTDNQAVGFYTVKHKGSLCDGWSSCCYLLPVLDTLLVRRSCRRRGFGLQILEDFCSSFSSEEFLGLSSPLSPSMAAVVRRFLQQHEEQRERLYEVEAPGGWTQRRNIWLNIQLGRYSSKQQECAEDSAPFSTCNMNTPLVAASAELHMNRCDVNHGERSPSSEISETGCFSAAHYDGPDLRSHNRPRIREWPRRRRMKSKIVSSRKHSGENSVETEKWPKRARRTKVNL
;
A
#
# COMPACT_ATOMS: atom_id res chain seq x y z
N MET A 1 -7.53 -3.42 -25.73
CA MET A 1 -6.69 -2.40 -25.08
C MET A 1 -7.45 -1.84 -23.90
N TYR A 2 -6.82 -1.79 -22.73
CA TYR A 2 -7.39 -1.29 -21.48
C TYR A 2 -6.72 0.04 -21.08
N PRO A 3 -7.23 0.80 -20.09
CA PRO A 3 -6.68 2.12 -19.73
C PRO A 3 -5.17 2.12 -19.52
N VAL A 4 -4.65 1.11 -18.80
CA VAL A 4 -3.22 0.98 -18.50
C VAL A 4 -2.35 0.69 -19.74
N ASP A 5 -2.97 0.28 -20.86
CA ASP A 5 -2.28 -0.01 -22.12
C ASP A 5 -2.27 1.20 -23.07
N LEU A 6 -2.98 2.27 -22.73
CA LEU A 6 -2.98 3.51 -23.50
C LEU A 6 -1.68 4.31 -23.27
N PRO A 7 -1.36 5.29 -24.13
CA PRO A 7 -0.17 6.12 -23.95
C PRO A 7 -0.10 6.73 -22.55
N PRO A 8 1.10 6.88 -21.96
CA PRO A 8 1.26 7.52 -20.66
C PRO A 8 0.61 8.91 -20.63
N VAL A 9 -0.03 9.22 -19.51
CA VAL A 9 -0.70 10.51 -19.25
C VAL A 9 -0.01 11.14 -18.06
N GLU A 10 0.29 12.43 -18.17
CA GLU A 10 0.81 13.21 -17.05
C GLU A 10 -0.32 13.55 -16.07
N ASP A 11 0.02 13.75 -14.79
CA ASP A 11 -0.99 14.04 -13.77
C ASP A 11 -1.87 15.25 -14.12
N THR A 12 -1.26 16.29 -14.69
CA THR A 12 -1.91 17.52 -15.11
C THR A 12 -2.94 17.28 -16.20
N GLU A 13 -2.62 16.43 -17.17
CA GLU A 13 -3.52 16.09 -18.27
C GLU A 13 -4.74 15.31 -17.76
N LEU A 14 -4.53 14.36 -16.85
CA LEU A 14 -5.61 13.58 -16.24
C LEU A 14 -6.59 14.47 -15.45
N MET A 15 -6.06 15.42 -14.69
CA MET A 15 -6.86 16.40 -13.96
C MET A 15 -7.61 17.34 -14.91
N SER A 16 -6.92 17.92 -15.89
CA SER A 16 -7.54 18.84 -16.85
C SER A 16 -8.66 18.17 -17.65
N ALA A 17 -8.48 16.90 -18.06
CA ALA A 17 -9.55 16.15 -18.73
C ALA A 17 -10.78 15.97 -17.83
N SER A 18 -10.58 15.71 -16.53
CA SER A 18 -11.66 15.59 -15.55
C SER A 18 -12.39 16.92 -15.33
N GLU A 19 -11.65 18.02 -15.18
CA GLU A 19 -12.19 19.37 -14.99
C GLU A 19 -12.98 19.85 -16.23
N LEU A 20 -12.42 19.64 -17.42
CA LEU A 20 -13.08 19.98 -18.68
C LEU A 20 -14.37 19.18 -18.87
N TYR A 21 -14.35 17.88 -18.52
CA TYR A 21 -15.54 17.05 -18.61
C TYR A 21 -16.64 17.54 -17.67
N LEU A 22 -16.34 17.80 -16.38
CA LEU A 22 -17.30 18.34 -15.43
C LEU A 22 -17.85 19.70 -15.86
N SER A 23 -16.99 20.59 -16.37
CA SER A 23 -17.39 21.90 -16.87
C SER A 23 -18.36 21.78 -18.04
N SER A 24 -18.09 20.86 -18.99
CA SER A 24 -18.99 20.59 -20.12
C SER A 24 -20.34 20.04 -19.68
N LEU A 25 -20.36 19.18 -18.65
CA LEU A 25 -21.56 18.58 -18.11
C LEU A 25 -22.44 19.61 -17.37
N ASN A 26 -21.83 20.56 -16.67
CA ASN A 26 -22.50 21.68 -16.01
C ASN A 26 -23.08 22.68 -17.03
N ALA A 27 -22.35 22.98 -18.10
CA ALA A 27 -22.78 23.91 -19.13
C ALA A 27 -23.96 23.38 -19.96
N THR A 28 -24.03 22.05 -20.17
CA THR A 28 -25.13 21.41 -20.90
C THR A 28 -25.55 20.14 -20.16
N PRO A 29 -26.57 20.22 -19.27
CA PRO A 29 -27.08 19.05 -18.56
C PRO A 29 -27.50 17.97 -19.55
N CYS A 30 -26.68 16.93 -19.66
CA CYS A 30 -26.91 15.82 -20.58
C CYS A 30 -28.00 14.91 -20.00
N ASN A 31 -29.27 15.30 -20.10
CA ASN A 31 -30.40 14.57 -19.49
C ASN A 31 -30.57 13.11 -19.98
N ASN A 32 -29.82 12.68 -21.01
CA ASN A 32 -30.01 11.39 -21.68
C ASN A 32 -28.74 10.52 -21.78
N LYS A 33 -27.62 10.86 -21.13
CA LYS A 33 -26.40 10.02 -21.17
C LYS A 33 -26.44 8.98 -20.06
N TRP A 34 -26.41 7.70 -20.44
CA TRP A 34 -26.45 6.56 -19.53
C TRP A 34 -25.18 5.72 -19.69
N PHE A 35 -24.62 5.30 -18.56
CA PHE A 35 -23.55 4.31 -18.51
C PHE A 35 -24.14 2.93 -18.21
N GLU A 36 -23.88 1.96 -19.06
CA GLU A 36 -24.28 0.59 -18.81
C GLU A 36 -23.28 -0.05 -17.83
N SER A 37 -23.67 -0.23 -16.57
CA SER A 37 -22.82 -0.83 -15.55
C SER A 37 -22.72 -2.35 -15.74
N SER A 38 -23.85 -3.00 -16.02
CA SER A 38 -23.98 -4.43 -16.33
C SER A 38 -25.05 -4.66 -17.40
N GLN A 39 -25.28 -5.92 -17.83
CA GLN A 39 -26.31 -6.27 -18.82
C GLN A 39 -27.73 -5.82 -18.41
N THR A 40 -27.95 -5.58 -17.11
CA THR A 40 -29.27 -5.26 -16.55
C THR A 40 -29.30 -3.92 -15.80
N SER A 41 -28.15 -3.26 -15.60
CA SER A 41 -28.05 -2.03 -14.81
C SER A 41 -27.47 -0.87 -15.60
N LYS A 42 -28.15 0.28 -15.56
CA LYS A 42 -27.73 1.54 -16.18
C LYS A 42 -27.69 2.65 -15.14
N VAL A 43 -26.64 3.45 -15.16
CA VAL A 43 -26.45 4.60 -14.27
C VAL A 43 -26.45 5.87 -15.10
N ALA A 44 -27.26 6.85 -14.72
CA ALA A 44 -27.29 8.14 -15.41
C ALA A 44 -25.97 8.88 -15.17
N ILE A 45 -25.38 9.44 -16.23
CA ILE A 45 -24.16 10.26 -16.17
C ILE A 45 -24.59 11.69 -15.90
N THR A 46 -24.77 12.02 -14.62
CA THR A 46 -25.18 13.33 -14.14
C THR A 46 -24.20 13.83 -13.09
N THR A 47 -24.19 15.14 -12.84
CA THR A 47 -23.37 15.77 -11.80
C THR A 47 -23.69 15.23 -10.41
N ALA A 48 -24.92 14.75 -10.17
CA ALA A 48 -25.32 14.13 -8.91
C ALA A 48 -24.68 12.74 -8.68
N ASN A 49 -24.35 12.03 -9.75
CA ASN A 49 -23.82 10.67 -9.71
C ASN A 49 -22.29 10.62 -9.90
N ILE A 50 -21.66 11.76 -10.21
CA ILE A 50 -20.22 11.85 -10.44
C ILE A 50 -19.55 12.49 -9.22
N ARG A 51 -18.46 11.87 -8.75
CA ARG A 51 -17.62 12.42 -7.67
C ARG A 51 -16.14 12.29 -8.04
N PRO A 52 -15.30 13.28 -7.71
CA PRO A 52 -13.86 13.13 -7.83
C PRO A 52 -13.34 12.12 -6.80
N LEU A 53 -12.40 11.27 -7.21
CA LEU A 53 -11.62 10.40 -6.34
C LEU A 53 -10.19 10.90 -6.29
N ARG A 54 -9.72 11.24 -5.09
CA ARG A 54 -8.35 11.66 -4.85
C ARG A 54 -7.44 10.43 -4.71
N LEU A 55 -6.39 10.36 -5.52
CA LEU A 55 -5.48 9.21 -5.57
C LEU A 55 -4.47 9.18 -4.42
N PHE A 56 -3.97 10.35 -3.99
CA PHE A 56 -2.87 10.49 -3.04
C PHE A 56 -3.26 11.34 -1.83
N GLU A 57 -2.69 11.00 -0.67
CA GLU A 57 -2.86 11.76 0.59
C GLU A 57 -2.20 13.15 0.54
N ASP A 58 -1.08 13.29 -0.18
CA ASP A 58 -0.23 14.48 -0.15
C ASP A 58 -0.92 15.74 -0.69
N ASN A 59 -0.62 16.89 -0.06
CA ASN A 59 -1.13 18.20 -0.44
C ASN A 59 -0.32 18.78 -1.61
N HIS A 60 -0.83 18.53 -2.82
CA HIS A 60 -0.63 19.28 -4.07
C HIS A 60 0.40 18.74 -5.09
N PRO A 61 0.03 18.77 -6.39
CA PRO A 61 -1.33 18.97 -6.91
C PRO A 61 -2.23 17.75 -6.59
N ALA A 62 -3.49 18.01 -6.27
CA ALA A 62 -4.46 16.97 -5.94
C ALA A 62 -4.79 16.15 -7.19
N CYS A 63 -4.20 14.96 -7.34
CA CYS A 63 -4.50 14.10 -8.48
C CYS A 63 -5.86 13.44 -8.28
N GLU A 64 -6.85 13.88 -9.07
CA GLU A 64 -8.23 13.43 -8.99
C GLU A 64 -8.71 12.81 -10.30
N VAL A 65 -9.56 11.79 -10.18
CA VAL A 65 -10.22 11.12 -11.31
C VAL A 65 -11.72 11.07 -11.05
N LEU A 66 -12.54 11.31 -12.06
CA LEU A 66 -13.99 11.22 -11.90
C LEU A 66 -14.45 9.77 -11.78
N ALA A 67 -15.24 9.51 -10.75
CA ALA A 67 -15.93 8.25 -10.54
C ALA A 67 -17.43 8.41 -10.68
N LEU A 68 -18.05 7.40 -11.31
CA LEU A 68 -19.50 7.28 -11.41
C LEU A 68 -20.01 6.36 -10.31
N HIS A 69 -21.04 6.82 -9.62
CA HIS A 69 -21.70 6.13 -8.52
C HIS A 69 -23.17 5.89 -8.87
N PRO A 70 -23.72 4.70 -8.57
CA PRO A 70 -25.15 4.47 -8.71
C PRO A 70 -25.92 5.30 -7.67
N PRO A 71 -27.10 5.84 -8.01
CA PRO A 71 -27.90 6.62 -7.08
C PRO A 71 -28.42 5.78 -5.90
N GLU A 72 -28.58 4.46 -6.09
CA GLU A 72 -29.03 3.53 -5.06
C GLU A 72 -27.96 3.24 -4.00
N ASP A 73 -26.68 3.28 -4.38
CA ASP A 73 -25.55 3.10 -3.49
C ASP A 73 -24.43 4.09 -3.83
N PRO A 74 -24.45 5.32 -3.26
CA PRO A 74 -23.45 6.33 -3.53
C PRO A 74 -22.05 5.93 -3.04
N SER A 75 -21.93 4.86 -2.25
CA SER A 75 -20.65 4.35 -1.78
C SER A 75 -19.95 3.53 -2.87
N GLN A 76 -20.70 2.86 -3.75
CA GLN A 76 -20.15 2.01 -4.80
C GLN A 76 -19.59 2.84 -5.97
N VAL A 77 -18.44 2.43 -6.51
CA VAL A 77 -17.88 2.98 -7.76
C VAL A 77 -18.12 1.98 -8.88
N VAL A 78 -18.80 2.40 -9.95
CA VAL A 78 -19.09 1.53 -11.11
C VAL A 78 -18.22 1.82 -12.33
N ALA A 79 -17.77 3.07 -12.48
CA ALA A 79 -16.95 3.48 -13.61
C ALA A 79 -16.01 4.64 -13.25
N LEU A 80 -14.94 4.78 -14.03
CA LEU A 80 -14.00 5.90 -13.96
C LEU A 80 -13.89 6.58 -15.32
N TYR A 81 -13.75 7.90 -15.32
CA TYR A 81 -13.48 8.67 -16.52
C TYR A 81 -11.97 8.76 -16.77
N LEU A 82 -11.48 8.08 -17.82
CA LEU A 82 -10.06 8.01 -18.17
C LEU A 82 -9.91 8.08 -19.70
N HIS A 83 -8.96 8.88 -20.18
CA HIS A 83 -8.72 9.07 -21.62
C HIS A 83 -10.00 9.42 -22.40
N ASP A 84 -10.70 10.44 -21.93
CA ASP A 84 -11.94 10.96 -22.51
C ASP A 84 -13.09 9.93 -22.65
N LYS A 85 -13.09 8.90 -21.79
CA LYS A 85 -14.06 7.82 -21.83
C LYS A 85 -14.39 7.27 -20.45
N TRP A 86 -15.63 6.83 -20.26
CA TRP A 86 -16.03 6.05 -19.10
C TRP A 86 -15.62 4.57 -19.23
N TRP A 87 -14.91 4.07 -18.23
CA TRP A 87 -14.42 2.69 -18.12
C TRP A 87 -15.06 2.00 -16.93
N ARG A 88 -15.59 0.78 -17.15
CA ARG A 88 -16.03 -0.11 -16.06
C ARG A 88 -14.86 -0.43 -15.14
N LEU A 89 -15.09 -0.48 -13.84
CA LEU A 89 -14.05 -0.77 -12.85
C LEU A 89 -13.25 -2.04 -13.18
N ASP A 90 -13.93 -3.12 -13.56
CA ASP A 90 -13.29 -4.39 -13.96
C ASP A 90 -12.35 -4.26 -15.16
N ASN A 91 -12.61 -3.31 -16.06
CA ASN A 91 -11.76 -3.06 -17.22
C ASN A 91 -10.54 -2.20 -16.87
N VAL A 92 -10.63 -1.35 -15.84
CA VAL A 92 -9.49 -0.55 -15.37
C VAL A 92 -8.41 -1.44 -14.75
N LEU A 93 -8.82 -2.53 -14.09
CA LEU A 93 -7.92 -3.52 -13.47
C LEU A 93 -7.40 -4.59 -14.45
N ARG A 94 -7.58 -4.40 -15.77
CA ARG A 94 -7.17 -5.34 -16.81
C ARG A 94 -6.08 -4.74 -17.70
N THR A 95 -5.33 -5.62 -18.34
CA THR A 95 -4.33 -5.28 -19.35
C THR A 95 -4.48 -6.22 -20.55
N SER A 96 -4.03 -5.79 -21.71
CA SER A 96 -3.86 -6.62 -22.90
C SER A 96 -2.39 -6.76 -23.29
N SER A 97 -1.49 -6.11 -22.54
CA SER A 97 -0.05 -6.20 -22.73
C SER A 97 0.51 -7.47 -22.10
N LYS A 98 1.18 -8.28 -22.91
CA LYS A 98 1.89 -9.48 -22.43
C LYS A 98 3.10 -9.15 -21.56
N SER A 99 3.61 -7.92 -21.60
CA SER A 99 4.73 -7.50 -20.75
C SER A 99 4.31 -7.28 -19.29
N ARG A 100 3.01 -7.08 -19.02
CA ARG A 100 2.46 -6.94 -17.67
C ARG A 100 2.06 -8.30 -17.12
N SER A 101 3.06 -9.04 -16.64
CA SER A 101 2.90 -10.36 -16.04
C SER A 101 3.80 -10.47 -14.82
N GLY A 102 3.28 -11.03 -13.72
CA GLY A 102 4.00 -11.10 -12.45
C GLY A 102 4.06 -9.73 -11.75
N LEU A 103 5.09 -9.53 -10.92
CA LEU A 103 5.28 -8.28 -10.18
C LEU A 103 5.97 -7.24 -11.05
N VAL A 104 5.28 -6.14 -11.32
CA VAL A 104 5.76 -5.05 -12.18
C VAL A 104 5.70 -3.74 -11.42
N SER A 105 6.81 -2.99 -11.40
CA SER A 105 6.86 -1.66 -10.78
C SER A 105 5.90 -0.69 -11.46
N ALA A 106 5.07 -0.01 -10.68
CA ALA A 106 4.17 1.02 -11.20
C ALA A 106 4.98 2.27 -11.54
N GLN A 107 4.94 2.69 -12.81
CA GLN A 107 5.66 3.85 -13.32
C GLN A 107 4.70 4.96 -13.76
N SER A 108 3.50 4.60 -14.21
CA SER A 108 2.49 5.54 -14.70
C SER A 108 1.44 5.87 -13.64
N ILE A 109 0.76 7.01 -13.82
CA ILE A 109 -0.36 7.42 -12.97
C ILE A 109 -1.53 6.41 -13.03
N ILE A 110 -1.75 5.77 -14.17
CA ILE A 110 -2.79 4.75 -14.32
C ILE A 110 -2.44 3.48 -13.53
N GLU A 111 -1.17 3.11 -13.44
CA GLU A 111 -0.74 2.00 -12.58
C GLU A 111 -0.87 2.35 -11.09
N ARG A 112 -0.61 3.61 -10.71
CA ARG A 112 -0.89 4.11 -9.35
C ARG A 112 -2.39 4.14 -9.03
N LEU A 113 -3.22 4.52 -10.00
CA LEU A 113 -4.68 4.43 -9.89
C LEU A 113 -5.11 2.99 -9.62
N ILE A 114 -4.54 1.99 -10.31
CA ILE A 114 -4.84 0.58 -10.05
C ILE A 114 -4.53 0.21 -8.60
N VAL A 115 -3.41 0.66 -8.04
CA VAL A 115 -3.07 0.44 -6.63
C VAL A 115 -4.13 1.06 -5.70
N PHE A 116 -4.52 2.30 -5.96
CA PHE A 116 -5.60 2.98 -5.23
C PHE A 116 -6.93 2.22 -5.30
N LEU A 117 -7.31 1.73 -6.48
CA LEU A 117 -8.56 0.99 -6.66
C LEU A 117 -8.54 -0.33 -5.93
N LEU A 118 -7.40 -1.04 -5.93
CA LEU A 118 -7.24 -2.28 -5.19
C LEU A 118 -7.33 -2.05 -3.67
N SER A 119 -6.84 -0.92 -3.16
CA SER A 119 -6.86 -0.64 -1.72
C SER A 119 -8.20 -0.07 -1.22
N GLN A 120 -8.82 0.87 -1.95
CA GLN A 120 -9.97 1.63 -1.45
C GLN A 120 -11.32 1.25 -2.03
N VAL A 121 -11.34 0.65 -3.23
CA VAL A 121 -12.58 0.50 -4.00
C VAL A 121 -12.94 -0.98 -4.17
N ALA A 122 -12.07 -1.77 -4.77
CA ALA A 122 -12.35 -3.15 -5.14
C ALA A 122 -12.41 -4.11 -3.93
N GLU A 123 -11.68 -3.80 -2.86
CA GLU A 123 -11.55 -4.66 -1.69
C GLU A 123 -12.19 -4.06 -0.43
N ARG A 124 -13.12 -3.11 -0.62
CA ARG A 124 -13.77 -2.40 0.48
C ARG A 124 -14.33 -3.40 1.52
N PRO A 125 -13.99 -3.23 2.82
CA PRO A 125 -14.51 -4.10 3.86
C PRO A 125 -16.03 -4.00 3.98
N SER A 126 -16.69 -5.10 4.32
CA SER A 126 -18.07 -5.06 4.82
C SER A 126 -18.05 -4.46 6.22
N PRO A 127 -19.00 -3.57 6.59
CA PRO A 127 -19.17 -3.15 7.98
C PRO A 127 -19.33 -4.39 8.89
N PRO A 128 -18.70 -4.46 10.08
CA PRO A 128 -18.06 -3.40 10.88
C PRO A 128 -16.52 -3.31 10.76
N GLU A 129 -15.87 -4.02 9.83
CA GLU A 129 -14.40 -4.15 9.70
C GLU A 129 -13.77 -2.90 9.02
N GLN A 130 -14.07 -1.70 9.53
CA GLN A 130 -13.81 -0.39 8.89
C GLN A 130 -12.38 0.13 9.03
N VAL A 131 -11.36 -0.71 8.79
CA VAL A 131 -9.99 -0.20 8.60
C VAL A 131 -9.69 -0.21 7.11
N LEU A 132 -9.95 0.92 6.47
CA LEU A 132 -9.44 1.18 5.13
C LEU A 132 -7.94 1.44 5.20
N PHE A 133 -7.22 1.05 4.16
CA PHE A 133 -5.82 1.42 4.03
C PHE A 133 -5.69 2.93 3.92
N SER A 134 -4.62 3.51 4.44
CA SER A 134 -4.24 4.88 4.10
C SER A 134 -3.96 4.98 2.60
N LEU A 135 -4.13 6.17 2.03
CA LEU A 135 -3.70 6.42 0.66
C LEU A 135 -2.18 6.38 0.63
N HIS A 136 -1.62 5.64 -0.33
CA HIS A 136 -0.18 5.59 -0.49
C HIS A 136 0.33 6.97 -0.96
N PRO A 137 1.40 7.50 -0.37
CA PRO A 137 2.06 8.71 -0.86
C PRO A 137 2.52 8.55 -2.30
N ARG A 138 2.60 9.66 -3.03
CA ARG A 138 3.10 9.67 -4.41
C ARG A 138 4.56 9.21 -4.50
N SER A 139 5.33 9.52 -3.46
CA SER A 139 6.77 9.28 -3.37
C SER A 139 7.14 7.81 -3.10
N GLU A 140 6.24 7.03 -2.52
CA GLU A 140 6.51 5.62 -2.22
C GLU A 140 6.55 4.80 -3.49
N SER A 141 7.47 3.84 -3.61
CA SER A 141 7.45 2.92 -4.74
C SER A 141 6.43 1.82 -4.51
N CYS A 142 5.81 1.31 -5.58
CA CYS A 142 4.94 0.15 -5.50
C CYS A 142 5.11 -0.76 -6.71
N LYS A 143 4.77 -2.04 -6.54
CA LYS A 143 4.63 -2.99 -7.64
C LYS A 143 3.21 -3.56 -7.66
N VAL A 144 2.68 -3.73 -8.87
CA VAL A 144 1.40 -4.38 -9.13
C VAL A 144 1.66 -5.82 -9.54
N LEU A 145 0.90 -6.75 -8.95
CA LEU A 145 0.92 -8.17 -9.32
C LEU A 145 -0.12 -8.42 -10.41
N TRP A 146 0.37 -8.82 -11.58
CA TRP A 146 -0.44 -9.15 -12.75
C TRP A 146 -0.51 -10.66 -12.94
N THR A 147 -1.72 -11.20 -13.09
CA THR A 147 -1.98 -12.62 -13.39
C THR A 147 -3.19 -12.72 -14.29
N ASP A 148 -3.13 -13.58 -15.32
CA ASP A 148 -4.22 -13.78 -16.28
C ASP A 148 -4.79 -12.47 -16.85
N ASN A 149 -3.89 -11.53 -17.20
CA ASN A 149 -4.23 -10.20 -17.73
C ASN A 149 -5.02 -9.30 -16.76
N GLN A 150 -4.98 -9.59 -15.45
CA GLN A 150 -5.64 -8.82 -14.40
C GLN A 150 -4.66 -8.41 -13.31
N ALA A 151 -4.86 -7.23 -12.74
CA ALA A 151 -4.23 -6.84 -11.49
C ALA A 151 -4.91 -7.61 -10.34
N VAL A 152 -4.13 -8.42 -9.63
CA VAL A 152 -4.62 -9.31 -8.56
C VAL A 152 -4.13 -8.92 -7.17
N GLY A 153 -3.16 -8.03 -7.09
CA GLY A 153 -2.61 -7.53 -5.84
C GLY A 153 -1.56 -6.45 -6.09
N PHE A 154 -1.01 -5.91 -5.01
CA PHE A 154 0.11 -4.97 -5.06
C PHE A 154 0.86 -4.99 -3.73
N TYR A 155 2.03 -4.35 -3.73
CA TYR A 155 2.66 -3.92 -2.50
C TYR A 155 3.35 -2.56 -2.64
N THR A 156 3.44 -1.82 -1.53
CA THR A 156 4.16 -0.55 -1.42
C THR A 156 5.41 -0.70 -0.56
N VAL A 157 6.41 0.14 -0.81
CA VAL A 157 7.66 0.16 -0.07
C VAL A 157 8.02 1.57 0.35
N LYS A 158 8.35 1.68 1.64
CA LYS A 158 9.02 2.83 2.24
C LYS A 158 10.52 2.58 2.18
N HIS A 159 11.23 3.45 1.48
CA HIS A 159 12.66 3.29 1.24
C HIS A 159 13.46 3.78 2.44
N LYS A 160 14.57 3.11 2.72
CA LYS A 160 15.56 3.63 3.66
C LYS A 160 15.99 5.05 3.24
N GLY A 161 15.91 5.98 4.18
CA GLY A 161 16.18 7.40 3.95
C GLY A 161 14.98 8.23 3.48
N SER A 162 13.84 7.62 3.11
CA SER A 162 12.63 8.39 2.79
C SER A 162 12.00 8.95 4.06
N LEU A 163 11.36 10.12 3.94
CA LEU A 163 10.65 10.77 5.05
C LEU A 163 9.51 9.90 5.57
N CYS A 164 9.30 9.92 6.88
CA CYS A 164 8.22 9.19 7.54
C CYS A 164 6.87 9.89 7.39
N ASP A 165 6.89 11.22 7.36
CA ASP A 165 5.74 12.09 7.14
C ASP A 165 6.23 13.44 6.55
N GLY A 166 5.29 14.31 6.19
CA GLY A 166 5.59 15.60 5.55
C GLY A 166 6.05 16.71 6.51
N TRP A 167 6.09 16.48 7.82
CA TRP A 167 6.30 17.52 8.82
C TRP A 167 7.53 17.30 9.71
N SER A 168 7.93 16.04 9.87
CA SER A 168 9.12 15.63 10.61
C SER A 168 10.33 15.50 9.69
N SER A 169 11.51 15.64 10.27
CA SER A 169 12.77 15.27 9.60
C SER A 169 13.12 13.79 9.80
N CYS A 170 12.17 12.96 10.25
CA CYS A 170 12.42 11.55 10.53
C CYS A 170 12.39 10.75 9.21
N CYS A 171 13.44 9.96 8.99
CA CYS A 171 13.55 9.09 7.82
C CYS A 171 13.55 7.62 8.23
N TYR A 172 12.99 6.75 7.39
CA TYR A 172 13.07 5.31 7.59
C TYR A 172 14.52 4.84 7.64
N LEU A 173 14.86 4.02 8.63
CA LEU A 173 16.23 3.55 8.86
C LEU A 173 16.56 2.22 8.14
N LEU A 174 15.55 1.61 7.53
CA LEU A 174 15.61 0.37 6.75
C LEU A 174 14.47 0.36 5.72
N PRO A 175 14.56 -0.43 4.64
CA PRO A 175 13.43 -0.61 3.74
C PRO A 175 12.28 -1.32 4.46
N VAL A 176 11.06 -0.84 4.27
CA VAL A 176 9.86 -1.40 4.90
C VAL A 176 8.83 -1.73 3.82
N LEU A 177 8.38 -2.99 3.76
CA LEU A 177 7.17 -3.37 3.06
C LEU A 177 6.00 -2.79 3.84
N ASP A 178 5.31 -1.82 3.26
CA ASP A 178 4.34 -1.02 3.98
C ASP A 178 2.93 -1.59 3.89
N THR A 179 2.42 -1.65 2.66
CA THR A 179 1.12 -2.25 2.38
C THR A 179 1.31 -3.45 1.46
N LEU A 180 0.66 -4.56 1.77
CA LEU A 180 0.52 -5.72 0.89
C LEU A 180 -0.94 -6.10 0.79
N LEU A 181 -1.45 -6.16 -0.43
CA LEU A 181 -2.82 -6.59 -0.68
C LEU A 181 -2.87 -7.61 -1.81
N VAL A 182 -3.66 -8.67 -1.59
CA VAL A 182 -4.09 -9.62 -2.60
C VAL A 182 -5.61 -9.65 -2.58
N ARG A 183 -6.22 -9.50 -3.77
CA ARG A 183 -7.68 -9.50 -3.94
C ARG A 183 -8.30 -10.72 -3.30
N ARG A 184 -9.45 -10.57 -2.60
CA ARG A 184 -10.13 -11.67 -1.89
C ARG A 184 -10.30 -12.92 -2.74
N SER A 185 -10.75 -12.75 -3.98
CA SER A 185 -10.95 -13.84 -4.96
C SER A 185 -9.67 -14.56 -5.38
N CYS A 186 -8.50 -13.97 -5.11
CA CYS A 186 -7.19 -14.48 -5.49
C CYS A 186 -6.35 -14.94 -4.29
N ARG A 187 -6.85 -14.82 -3.06
CA ARG A 187 -6.14 -15.25 -1.85
C ARG A 187 -5.94 -16.76 -1.84
N ARG A 188 -5.01 -17.22 -0.98
CA ARG A 188 -4.66 -18.65 -0.79
C ARG A 188 -4.04 -19.34 -2.01
N ARG A 189 -3.62 -18.59 -3.03
CA ARG A 189 -2.94 -19.07 -4.25
C ARG A 189 -1.41 -18.87 -4.26
N GLY A 190 -0.82 -18.49 -3.12
CA GLY A 190 0.63 -18.25 -3.00
C GLY A 190 1.10 -16.82 -3.30
N PHE A 191 0.23 -15.93 -3.78
CA PHE A 191 0.62 -14.56 -4.15
C PHE A 191 1.23 -13.72 -3.02
N GLY A 192 0.79 -13.92 -1.77
CA GLY A 192 1.40 -13.23 -0.62
C GLY A 192 2.85 -13.66 -0.38
N LEU A 193 3.18 -14.93 -0.61
CA LEU A 193 4.56 -15.43 -0.52
C LEU A 193 5.40 -14.88 -1.66
N GLN A 194 4.87 -14.90 -2.89
CA GLN A 194 5.54 -14.35 -4.07
C GLN A 194 5.90 -12.86 -3.88
N ILE A 195 4.99 -12.06 -3.32
CA ILE A 195 5.27 -10.65 -3.01
C ILE A 195 6.39 -10.54 -1.96
N LEU A 196 6.36 -11.35 -0.90
CA LEU A 196 7.35 -11.29 0.17
C LEU A 196 8.74 -11.72 -0.32
N GLU A 197 8.80 -12.75 -1.17
CA GLU A 197 10.02 -13.20 -1.87
C GLU A 197 10.60 -12.06 -2.72
N ASP A 198 9.80 -11.46 -3.58
CA ASP A 198 10.23 -10.37 -4.46
C ASP A 198 10.72 -9.14 -3.67
N PHE A 199 10.06 -8.79 -2.57
CA PHE A 199 10.54 -7.74 -1.65
C PHE A 199 11.90 -8.09 -1.05
N CYS A 200 12.06 -9.28 -0.47
CA CYS A 200 13.31 -9.69 0.17
C CYS A 200 14.48 -9.75 -0.82
N SER A 201 14.21 -10.22 -2.05
CA SER A 201 15.20 -10.26 -3.14
C SER A 201 15.57 -8.87 -3.65
N SER A 202 14.59 -7.96 -3.77
CA SER A 202 14.81 -6.57 -4.22
C SER A 202 15.76 -5.79 -3.31
N PHE A 203 15.86 -6.17 -2.03
CA PHE A 203 16.72 -5.52 -1.05
C PHE A 203 17.81 -6.44 -0.50
N SER A 204 18.28 -7.43 -1.26
CA SER A 204 19.22 -8.48 -0.79
C SER A 204 20.50 -7.99 -0.09
N SER A 205 20.97 -6.76 -0.36
CA SER A 205 22.14 -6.15 0.28
C SER A 205 21.89 -5.57 1.68
N GLU A 206 20.63 -5.36 2.06
CA GLU A 206 20.30 -4.75 3.35
C GLU A 206 20.35 -5.79 4.47
N GLU A 207 21.00 -5.44 5.59
CA GLU A 207 21.13 -6.32 6.75
C GLU A 207 19.78 -6.59 7.43
N PHE A 208 18.90 -5.60 7.43
CA PHE A 208 17.58 -5.67 8.06
C PHE A 208 16.50 -5.17 7.12
N LEU A 209 15.37 -5.86 7.12
CA LEU A 209 14.17 -5.50 6.36
C LEU A 209 12.96 -5.39 7.31
N GLY A 210 12.07 -4.46 7.00
CA GLY A 210 10.87 -4.20 7.78
C GLY A 210 9.59 -4.62 7.07
N LEU A 211 8.59 -5.00 7.86
CA LEU A 211 7.18 -4.97 7.51
C LEU A 211 6.49 -3.99 8.46
N SER A 212 5.61 -3.13 7.95
CA SER A 212 4.91 -2.15 8.78
C SER A 212 4.07 -2.82 9.87
N SER A 213 4.19 -2.28 11.08
CA SER A 213 3.36 -2.62 12.24
C SER A 213 1.99 -1.94 12.15
N PRO A 214 0.89 -2.56 12.62
CA PRO A 214 0.82 -3.93 13.12
C PRO A 214 0.66 -4.97 12.00
N LEU A 215 1.25 -6.15 12.17
CA LEU A 215 1.01 -7.28 11.28
C LEU A 215 -0.40 -7.85 11.47
N SER A 216 -1.18 -7.88 10.40
CA SER A 216 -2.47 -8.59 10.39
C SER A 216 -2.28 -10.10 10.60
N PRO A 217 -3.28 -10.82 11.15
CA PRO A 217 -3.20 -12.28 11.30
C PRO A 217 -2.91 -13.00 9.98
N SER A 218 -3.48 -12.50 8.88
CA SER A 218 -3.23 -13.02 7.53
C SER A 218 -1.78 -12.82 7.11
N MET A 219 -1.21 -11.63 7.35
CA MET A 219 0.18 -11.35 7.01
C MET A 219 1.15 -12.16 7.89
N ALA A 220 0.89 -12.27 9.19
CA ALA A 220 1.67 -13.12 10.09
C ALA A 220 1.69 -14.59 9.63
N ALA A 221 0.57 -15.10 9.08
CA ALA A 221 0.52 -16.45 8.51
C ALA A 221 1.39 -16.58 7.24
N VAL A 222 1.40 -15.57 6.37
CA VAL A 222 2.27 -15.53 5.17
C VAL A 222 3.75 -15.51 5.58
N VAL A 223 4.13 -14.61 6.48
CA VAL A 223 5.52 -14.47 6.94
C VAL A 223 5.98 -15.73 7.68
N ARG A 224 5.12 -16.35 8.49
CA ARG A 224 5.42 -17.64 9.13
C ARG A 224 5.78 -18.71 8.10
N ARG A 225 4.97 -18.83 7.04
CA ARG A 225 5.21 -19.83 5.99
C ARG A 225 6.51 -19.56 5.24
N PHE A 226 6.78 -18.28 4.92
CA PHE A 226 8.03 -17.86 4.28
C PHE A 226 9.26 -18.18 5.14
N LEU A 227 9.25 -17.82 6.42
CA LEU A 227 10.38 -18.06 7.34
C LEU A 227 10.61 -19.54 7.70
N GLN A 228 9.61 -20.40 7.49
CA GLN A 228 9.79 -21.85 7.56
C GLN A 228 10.59 -22.38 6.36
N GLN A 229 10.48 -21.74 5.19
CA GLN A 229 11.16 -22.14 3.96
C GLN A 229 12.51 -21.44 3.78
N HIS A 230 12.68 -20.27 4.39
CA HIS A 230 13.83 -19.37 4.24
C HIS A 230 14.46 -19.08 5.60
N GLU A 231 15.28 -20.01 6.11
CA GLU A 231 15.90 -19.88 7.43
C GLU A 231 16.83 -18.67 7.54
N GLU A 232 17.48 -18.32 6.43
CA GLU A 232 18.38 -17.19 6.30
C GLU A 232 17.68 -15.82 6.50
N GLN A 233 16.35 -15.78 6.34
CA GLN A 233 15.57 -14.56 6.53
C GLN A 233 15.07 -14.39 7.98
N ARG A 234 15.22 -15.40 8.84
CA ARG A 234 14.69 -15.39 10.23
C ARG A 234 15.28 -14.28 11.07
N GLU A 235 16.56 -13.96 10.89
CA GLU A 235 17.24 -12.88 11.60
C GLU A 235 17.09 -11.51 10.91
N ARG A 236 16.50 -11.48 9.71
CA ARG A 236 16.50 -10.33 8.80
C ARG A 236 15.18 -9.56 8.77
N LEU A 237 14.05 -10.24 9.04
CA LEU A 237 12.71 -9.65 8.96
C LEU A 237 12.17 -9.17 10.31
N TYR A 238 11.77 -7.91 10.35
CA TYR A 238 11.25 -7.23 11.53
C TYR A 238 9.88 -6.62 11.27
N GLU A 239 9.02 -6.63 12.28
CA GLU A 239 7.83 -5.80 12.35
C GLU A 239 8.27 -4.42 12.86
N VAL A 240 7.91 -3.37 12.15
CA VAL A 240 8.52 -2.04 12.26
C VAL A 240 7.48 -0.96 12.50
N GLU A 241 7.66 -0.20 13.57
CA GLU A 241 7.05 1.11 13.77
C GLU A 241 8.00 2.19 13.22
N ALA A 242 7.50 3.19 12.49
CA ALA A 242 8.34 4.23 11.91
C ALA A 242 9.10 5.03 13.00
N PRO A 243 10.36 5.46 12.77
CA PRO A 243 11.23 5.24 11.60
C PRO A 243 11.97 3.88 11.53
N GLY A 244 11.71 2.95 12.46
CA GLY A 244 12.34 1.64 12.49
C GLY A 244 13.73 1.60 13.12
N GLY A 245 13.95 2.45 14.12
CA GLY A 245 15.11 2.36 15.00
C GLY A 245 15.15 1.07 15.81
N TRP A 246 16.25 0.85 16.54
CA TRP A 246 16.48 -0.39 17.30
C TRP A 246 15.33 -0.74 18.25
N THR A 247 14.75 0.26 18.92
CA THR A 247 13.63 0.10 19.86
C THR A 247 12.25 0.02 19.19
N GLN A 248 12.19 0.28 17.88
CA GLN A 248 10.95 0.40 17.10
C GLN A 248 10.78 -0.75 16.11
N ARG A 249 11.57 -1.81 16.28
CA ARG A 249 11.51 -3.00 15.45
C ARG A 249 11.56 -4.26 16.29
N ARG A 250 10.76 -5.26 15.95
CA ARG A 250 10.69 -6.55 16.64
C ARG A 250 10.90 -7.67 15.64
N ASN A 251 11.81 -8.60 15.92
CA ASN A 251 12.06 -9.70 15.00
C ASN A 251 10.79 -10.57 14.86
N ILE A 252 10.34 -10.78 13.62
CA ILE A 252 9.05 -11.43 13.37
C ILE A 252 9.13 -12.92 13.72
N TRP A 253 10.24 -13.59 13.40
CA TRP A 253 10.43 -15.01 13.71
C TRP A 253 10.31 -15.27 15.21
N LEU A 254 11.03 -14.49 16.03
CA LEU A 254 10.97 -14.60 17.49
C LEU A 254 9.55 -14.32 18.00
N ASN A 255 8.87 -13.29 17.48
CA ASN A 255 7.49 -13.00 17.86
C ASN A 255 6.53 -14.15 17.52
N ILE A 256 6.73 -14.84 16.38
CA ILE A 256 5.97 -16.04 16.02
C ILE A 256 6.21 -17.17 17.03
N GLN A 257 7.48 -17.44 17.39
CA GLN A 257 7.83 -18.52 18.34
C GLN A 257 7.27 -18.24 19.74
N LEU A 258 7.22 -16.97 20.14
CA LEU A 258 6.65 -16.55 21.41
C LEU A 258 5.11 -16.49 21.40
N GLY A 259 4.44 -16.90 20.31
CA GLY A 259 2.98 -16.93 20.20
C GLY A 259 2.32 -15.55 20.12
N ARG A 260 3.08 -14.48 19.80
CA ARG A 260 2.58 -13.09 19.79
C ARG A 260 1.59 -12.80 18.65
N TYR A 261 1.54 -13.66 17.64
CA TYR A 261 0.57 -13.59 16.54
C TYR A 261 -0.45 -14.73 16.55
N SER A 262 -0.54 -15.47 17.66
CA SER A 262 -1.59 -16.48 17.82
C SER A 262 -2.90 -15.73 18.09
N SER A 263 -3.79 -15.72 17.10
CA SER A 263 -5.18 -15.38 17.35
C SER A 263 -5.68 -16.29 18.47
N LYS A 264 -6.20 -15.73 19.56
CA LYS A 264 -7.07 -16.51 20.45
C LYS A 264 -8.18 -17.04 19.55
N GLN A 265 -8.13 -18.33 19.25
CA GLN A 265 -9.28 -19.00 18.67
C GLN A 265 -10.40 -18.77 19.67
N GLN A 266 -11.48 -18.16 19.22
CA GLN A 266 -12.74 -18.29 19.90
C GLN A 266 -13.07 -19.78 19.80
N GLU A 267 -12.86 -20.51 20.90
CA GLU A 267 -13.34 -21.87 21.08
C GLU A 267 -14.85 -21.84 20.96
N CYS A 268 -15.37 -22.09 19.75
CA CYS A 268 -16.61 -22.82 19.63
C CYS A 268 -16.20 -24.29 19.72
N ALA A 269 -16.34 -24.84 20.92
CA ALA A 269 -16.35 -26.27 21.13
C ALA A 269 -17.51 -26.91 20.35
N GLU A 270 -17.34 -28.22 20.09
CA GLU A 270 -18.29 -29.18 19.52
C GLU A 270 -18.37 -29.13 17.97
N ASP A 271 -18.03 -30.17 17.20
CA ASP A 271 -17.93 -31.58 17.54
C ASP A 271 -16.96 -32.30 16.57
N SER A 272 -16.27 -33.29 17.11
CA SER A 272 -15.29 -34.13 16.42
C SER A 272 -15.94 -35.29 15.69
N ALA A 273 -15.67 -35.48 14.39
CA ALA A 273 -15.31 -36.78 13.80
C ALA A 273 -14.98 -36.68 12.28
N PRO A 274 -14.18 -37.60 11.72
CA PRO A 274 -13.35 -37.36 10.55
C PRO A 274 -13.90 -37.92 9.23
N PHE A 275 -13.36 -37.37 8.13
CA PHE A 275 -13.27 -37.87 6.75
C PHE A 275 -14.01 -39.16 6.37
N SER A 276 -14.86 -39.07 5.34
CA SER A 276 -15.00 -40.15 4.35
C SER A 276 -15.41 -39.61 2.97
N THR A 277 -14.62 -40.00 1.98
CA THR A 277 -14.90 -39.92 0.55
C THR A 277 -16.01 -40.89 0.16
N CYS A 278 -17.03 -40.42 -0.57
CA CYS A 278 -17.60 -41.17 -1.69
C CYS A 278 -18.41 -40.26 -2.62
N ASN A 279 -18.04 -40.32 -3.90
CA ASN A 279 -18.78 -39.84 -5.04
C ASN A 279 -19.76 -40.95 -5.47
N MET A 280 -21.02 -40.63 -5.76
CA MET A 280 -21.83 -41.26 -6.84
C MET A 280 -23.13 -40.48 -7.07
N ASN A 281 -23.54 -40.45 -8.34
CA ASN A 281 -24.62 -39.67 -8.92
C ASN A 281 -26.03 -40.25 -8.73
N THR A 282 -27.02 -39.34 -8.84
CA THR A 282 -28.39 -39.49 -9.42
C THR A 282 -29.55 -40.10 -8.59
N PRO A 283 -30.84 -39.83 -8.92
CA PRO A 283 -31.71 -38.95 -8.10
C PRO A 283 -33.10 -39.54 -7.76
N LEU A 284 -33.89 -38.89 -6.90
CA LEU A 284 -35.35 -39.03 -6.74
C LEU A 284 -35.86 -37.82 -5.91
N VAL A 285 -36.50 -36.80 -6.50
CA VAL A 285 -37.93 -36.61 -6.85
C VAL A 285 -38.88 -36.41 -5.65
N ALA A 286 -39.55 -35.24 -5.68
CA ALA A 286 -40.78 -34.80 -4.99
C ALA A 286 -40.67 -34.58 -3.47
N ALA A 287 -41.30 -33.58 -2.83
CA ALA A 287 -42.44 -32.75 -3.20
C ALA A 287 -42.41 -31.40 -2.44
N SER A 288 -43.10 -30.42 -3.00
CA SER A 288 -43.46 -29.13 -2.40
C SER A 288 -44.38 -29.26 -1.19
N ALA A 289 -44.21 -28.39 -0.19
CA ALA A 289 -45.34 -27.84 0.59
C ALA A 289 -44.92 -26.55 1.30
N GLU A 290 -45.77 -25.56 1.10
CA GLU A 290 -45.73 -24.18 1.57
C GLU A 290 -46.29 -24.01 3.00
N LEU A 291 -45.98 -22.84 3.57
CA LEU A 291 -46.70 -22.10 4.61
C LEU A 291 -46.65 -22.59 6.08
N HIS A 292 -46.01 -21.77 6.92
CA HIS A 292 -46.77 -21.17 8.02
C HIS A 292 -46.20 -19.80 8.44
N MET A 293 -47.04 -18.79 8.22
CA MET A 293 -47.02 -17.49 8.90
C MET A 293 -47.10 -17.69 10.42
N ASN A 294 -46.37 -16.87 11.18
CA ASN A 294 -46.89 -16.35 12.44
C ASN A 294 -46.36 -14.94 12.67
N ARG A 295 -47.32 -14.01 12.63
CA ARG A 295 -47.22 -12.61 13.00
C ARG A 295 -47.92 -12.49 14.35
N CYS A 296 -47.28 -11.87 15.33
CA CYS A 296 -47.96 -11.22 16.46
C CYS A 296 -47.31 -9.85 16.70
N ASP A 297 -48.14 -8.84 16.51
CA ASP A 297 -47.92 -7.40 16.70
C ASP A 297 -47.93 -7.02 18.21
N VAL A 298 -47.01 -6.13 18.64
CA VAL A 298 -47.17 -4.72 19.09
C VAL A 298 -47.87 -4.46 20.43
N ASN A 299 -47.16 -3.76 21.34
CA ASN A 299 -47.58 -2.51 22.03
C ASN A 299 -46.50 -2.09 23.05
N HIS A 300 -45.75 -1.02 22.77
CA HIS A 300 -45.95 0.37 23.21
C HIS A 300 -45.33 0.71 24.58
N GLY A 301 -44.38 1.65 24.55
CA GLY A 301 -43.85 2.37 25.70
C GLY A 301 -43.08 3.59 25.21
N GLU A 302 -43.78 4.72 25.11
CA GLU A 302 -43.23 6.04 24.76
C GLU A 302 -42.27 6.56 25.84
N ARG A 303 -41.15 7.17 25.42
CA ARG A 303 -40.58 8.40 26.00
C ARG A 303 -39.40 8.91 25.15
N SER A 304 -39.56 10.11 24.61
CA SER A 304 -38.47 10.99 24.12
C SER A 304 -37.93 11.85 25.29
N PRO A 305 -36.99 12.80 25.08
CA PRO A 305 -35.67 12.73 24.44
C PRO A 305 -34.56 13.33 25.34
N SER A 306 -33.28 13.00 25.16
CA SER A 306 -32.17 13.93 25.52
C SER A 306 -30.79 13.48 25.05
N SER A 307 -30.05 14.49 24.58
CA SER A 307 -28.59 14.67 24.54
C SER A 307 -27.72 13.75 23.67
N GLU A 308 -27.28 14.34 22.56
CA GLU A 308 -25.91 14.32 22.03
C GLU A 308 -24.84 13.96 23.07
N ILE A 309 -23.87 13.13 22.69
CA ILE A 309 -22.43 13.46 22.62
C ILE A 309 -21.76 12.38 21.76
N SER A 310 -21.10 12.84 20.71
CA SER A 310 -20.17 12.08 19.86
C SER A 310 -18.87 11.81 20.62
N GLU A 311 -18.47 10.54 20.76
CA GLU A 311 -17.12 10.19 21.18
C GLU A 311 -16.31 9.66 19.99
N THR A 312 -15.50 10.57 19.45
CA THR A 312 -14.44 10.34 18.48
C THR A 312 -13.22 9.82 19.24
N GLY A 313 -12.87 8.54 19.09
CA GLY A 313 -11.69 7.93 19.73
C GLY A 313 -10.45 7.99 18.83
N CYS A 314 -9.78 9.14 18.75
CA CYS A 314 -8.39 9.26 18.30
C CYS A 314 -7.46 9.06 19.50
N PHE A 315 -6.55 8.10 19.45
CA PHE A 315 -5.47 7.98 20.42
C PHE A 315 -4.24 8.74 19.92
N SER A 316 -4.01 9.93 20.49
CA SER A 316 -2.73 10.65 20.39
C SER A 316 -1.77 10.21 21.48
N ALA A 317 -0.50 10.15 21.11
CA ALA A 317 0.63 9.78 21.95
C ALA A 317 0.71 10.61 23.24
N ALA A 318 0.95 9.92 24.36
CA ALA A 318 1.13 10.53 25.66
C ALA A 318 2.40 11.39 25.72
N HIS A 319 2.22 12.66 26.06
CA HIS A 319 3.26 13.52 26.60
C HIS A 319 3.65 13.04 28.01
N TYR A 320 4.95 12.90 28.25
CA TYR A 320 5.51 12.66 29.57
C TYR A 320 6.33 13.89 29.96
N ASP A 321 5.79 14.72 30.86
CA ASP A 321 6.53 15.79 31.53
C ASP A 321 7.28 15.19 32.72
N GLY A 322 8.61 15.28 32.69
CA GLY A 322 9.48 14.98 33.82
C GLY A 322 9.84 16.25 34.59
N PRO A 323 9.85 16.24 35.94
CA PRO A 323 10.24 17.42 36.71
C PRO A 323 11.76 17.59 36.81
N ASP A 324 12.15 18.85 36.77
CA ASP A 324 13.51 19.39 36.86
C ASP A 324 14.00 19.37 38.32
N LEU A 325 15.19 18.82 38.60
CA LEU A 325 15.89 18.99 39.88
C LEU A 325 17.42 18.87 39.71
N ARG A 326 18.09 19.88 40.27
CA ARG A 326 19.52 20.22 40.16
C ARG A 326 20.48 19.19 40.77
N SER A 327 21.72 19.31 40.31
CA SER A 327 22.96 18.61 40.67
C SER A 327 23.19 18.29 42.15
N HIS A 328 23.80 17.13 42.42
CA HIS A 328 25.13 17.01 43.07
C HIS A 328 25.65 15.55 43.08
N ASN A 329 26.98 15.45 42.97
CA ASN A 329 27.89 14.35 43.37
C ASN A 329 28.14 13.15 42.42
N ARG A 330 29.35 13.20 41.86
CA ARG A 330 30.18 12.11 41.31
C ARG A 330 30.43 11.01 42.36
N PRO A 331 30.60 9.75 41.92
CA PRO A 331 31.78 8.99 42.33
C PRO A 331 32.60 8.41 41.15
N ARG A 332 33.82 7.98 41.50
CA ARG A 332 34.98 7.65 40.67
C ARG A 332 34.92 6.30 39.92
N ILE A 333 35.46 6.33 38.70
CA ILE A 333 36.44 5.41 38.06
C ILE A 333 36.29 3.89 38.30
N ARG A 334 36.10 3.14 37.21
CA ARG A 334 36.90 1.93 36.88
C ARG A 334 37.12 1.85 35.36
N GLU A 335 38.38 2.01 34.95
CA GLU A 335 38.89 1.78 33.59
C GLU A 335 39.03 0.28 33.30
N TRP A 336 38.75 -0.15 32.06
CA TRP A 336 39.18 -1.43 31.49
C TRP A 336 39.85 -1.20 30.11
N PRO A 337 40.79 -2.07 29.68
CA PRO A 337 41.95 -1.64 28.92
C PRO A 337 41.74 -1.54 27.41
N ARG A 338 42.35 -0.50 26.81
CA ARG A 338 42.47 -0.26 25.36
C ARG A 338 43.22 -1.41 24.66
N ARG A 339 42.59 -2.06 23.68
CA ARG A 339 43.26 -2.93 22.71
C ARG A 339 44.10 -2.10 21.73
N ARG A 340 45.24 -2.68 21.39
CA ARG A 340 46.38 -2.09 20.68
C ARG A 340 46.04 -1.66 19.24
N ARG A 341 46.46 -0.43 18.91
CA ARG A 341 46.48 0.16 17.57
C ARG A 341 47.71 -0.38 16.81
N MET A 342 47.50 -1.16 15.76
CA MET A 342 48.56 -1.49 14.80
C MET A 342 48.86 -0.26 13.93
N LYS A 343 50.14 0.08 13.84
CA LYS A 343 50.69 1.14 12.97
C LYS A 343 51.01 0.52 11.62
N SER A 344 50.34 0.94 10.54
CA SER A 344 50.83 0.77 9.17
C SER A 344 51.53 2.07 8.74
N LYS A 345 52.83 1.97 8.50
CA LYS A 345 53.68 3.06 7.99
C LYS A 345 53.44 3.23 6.48
N ILE A 346 53.17 4.46 6.06
CA ILE A 346 53.29 4.92 4.68
C ILE A 346 54.76 5.26 4.43
N VAL A 347 55.36 4.66 3.40
CA VAL A 347 56.66 5.07 2.84
C VAL A 347 56.41 5.55 1.42
N SER A 348 56.74 6.82 1.18
CA SER A 348 56.85 7.43 -0.14
C SER A 348 58.30 7.37 -0.58
N SER A 349 58.55 6.94 -1.81
CA SER A 349 59.85 7.03 -2.48
C SER A 349 59.66 7.51 -3.91
N ARG A 350 60.59 8.35 -4.33
CA ARG A 350 60.64 9.16 -5.56
C ARG A 350 61.62 8.51 -6.54
N LYS A 351 61.36 8.76 -7.85
CA LYS A 351 62.29 9.10 -8.97
C LYS A 351 62.64 8.08 -10.07
N HIS A 352 62.47 8.61 -11.30
CA HIS A 352 63.22 8.48 -12.59
C HIS A 352 63.20 7.12 -13.33
N SER A 353 63.18 7.00 -14.66
CA SER A 353 63.45 7.88 -15.84
C SER A 353 63.10 7.13 -17.16
N GLY A 354 62.97 7.85 -18.29
CA GLY A 354 63.13 7.34 -19.67
C GLY A 354 61.84 7.45 -20.52
N GLU A 355 61.59 8.56 -21.23
CA GLU A 355 61.96 8.83 -22.64
C GLU A 355 61.34 7.86 -23.67
N ASN A 356 60.32 8.33 -24.39
CA ASN A 356 60.38 8.47 -25.86
C ASN A 356 59.22 9.31 -26.42
N SER A 357 59.64 10.27 -27.25
CA SER A 357 58.96 11.21 -28.14
C SER A 357 57.98 10.51 -29.11
N VAL A 358 56.89 11.07 -29.63
CA VAL A 358 56.64 12.14 -30.65
C VAL A 358 55.09 12.09 -30.81
N GLU A 359 54.24 13.12 -30.88
CA GLU A 359 54.17 14.23 -31.83
C GLU A 359 53.08 15.24 -31.39
N THR A 360 53.21 16.43 -31.96
CA THR A 360 52.45 17.69 -31.90
C THR A 360 50.91 17.58 -31.95
N GLU A 361 50.11 18.44 -31.31
CA GLU A 361 49.84 19.81 -31.79
C GLU A 361 49.26 20.76 -30.71
N LYS A 362 49.32 22.05 -31.05
CA LYS A 362 49.35 23.22 -30.19
C LYS A 362 47.97 23.74 -29.73
N TRP A 363 48.02 24.31 -28.53
CA TRP A 363 47.08 25.23 -27.84
C TRP A 363 46.87 26.57 -28.61
N PRO A 364 45.91 27.46 -28.24
CA PRO A 364 45.87 28.07 -26.90
C PRO A 364 44.48 28.35 -26.26
N LYS A 365 44.52 28.28 -24.93
CA LYS A 365 43.64 28.95 -23.97
C LYS A 365 43.46 30.44 -24.28
N ARG A 366 42.27 30.97 -24.00
CA ARG A 366 42.14 32.32 -23.41
C ARG A 366 40.95 32.38 -22.45
N ALA A 367 41.27 32.67 -21.20
CA ALA A 367 40.32 33.05 -20.15
C ALA A 367 39.91 34.52 -20.29
N ARG A 368 38.71 34.89 -19.81
CA ARG A 368 38.47 36.14 -19.05
C ARG A 368 37.09 36.11 -18.37
N ARG A 369 37.11 36.35 -17.05
CA ARG A 369 36.01 36.83 -16.20
C ARG A 369 35.50 38.19 -16.69
N THR A 370 34.20 38.47 -16.53
CA THR A 370 33.69 39.63 -15.74
C THR A 370 32.22 39.44 -15.33
N LYS A 371 31.90 39.79 -14.08
CA LYS A 371 30.55 40.11 -13.56
C LYS A 371 30.10 41.47 -14.11
N VAL A 372 28.79 41.70 -14.31
CA VAL A 372 28.03 42.90 -13.89
C VAL A 372 26.55 42.52 -13.74
N ASN A 373 25.90 43.08 -12.72
CA ASN A 373 24.50 42.94 -12.29
C ASN A 373 23.48 43.49 -13.29
N LEU A 374 22.26 42.95 -13.22
CA LEU A 374 21.02 43.71 -12.96
C LEU A 374 20.02 42.81 -12.24
#